data_AF-A0A921KKN7-F1
#
_entry.id   AF-A0A921KKN7-F1
#
_cell.length_a   1.000
_cell.length_b   1.000
_cell.length_c   1.000
_cell.angle_alpha   90.00
_cell.angle_beta   90.00
_cell.angle_gamma   90.00
#
_symmetry.space_group_name_H-M   'P 1'
#
loop_
_entity.id
_entity.type
_entity.pdbx_description
1 polymer ?
#
loop_
_entity_poly.entity_id
_entity_poly.type
_entity_poly.pdbx_seq_one_letter_code
_entity_poly.pdbx_strand_id
1 'polypeptide(L)'
;MLSSLRSSLAFHRTGLRLLGVVRKIDPTLLPVNLVYALAQVAGVYVGLALTAGLVDALVALEARRAVVFAAGVAVTSCASACVCAFCKRRATVGGMRCAWRFSAMLREKALSLSYETAEDPKLAERLAYIERTAQMHGNIGTVPRYYRDLLSAAANMLTCVSLVVALAFSRPVAAGWLGVVASPAVSAGLLVLVLLAAVGGNTLVGRARTRLMAWVTSTHSSVENRLIYLLNLVLFDRRVPKVSRIYDMGDMLMRNIEKNQRASMSYFDRWISGERRIDVGTSAVNAAFTVASYALVAVKVLAGAITVGAFTQYAGALAQF
;
A
#
# COMPACT_ATOMS: atom_id res chain seq x y z
N MET A 1 13.30 -18.79 8.74
CA MET A 1 11.96 -18.29 9.13
C MET A 1 11.93 -17.67 10.52
N LEU A 2 12.43 -18.33 11.57
CA LEU A 2 12.42 -17.79 12.95
C LEU A 2 13.22 -16.49 13.16
N SER A 3 14.36 -16.32 12.48
CA SER A 3 15.16 -15.08 12.52
C SER A 3 14.43 -13.89 11.88
N SER A 4 13.77 -14.11 10.74
CA SER A 4 12.96 -13.11 10.03
C SER A 4 11.71 -12.68 10.82
N LEU A 5 11.12 -13.60 11.59
CA LEU A 5 9.99 -13.29 12.47
C LEU A 5 10.44 -12.43 13.66
N ARG A 6 11.59 -12.76 14.27
CA ARG A 6 12.19 -11.95 15.36
C ARG A 6 12.56 -10.55 14.90
N SER A 7 13.14 -10.39 13.71
CA SER A 7 13.45 -9.06 13.16
C SER A 7 12.18 -8.25 12.86
N SER A 8 11.12 -8.89 12.35
CA SER A 8 9.82 -8.25 12.12
C SER A 8 9.17 -7.79 13.44
N LEU A 9 9.22 -8.60 14.49
CA LEU A 9 8.70 -8.25 15.82
C LEU A 9 9.47 -7.08 16.45
N ALA A 10 10.81 -7.07 16.29
CA ALA A 10 11.64 -5.96 16.76
C ALA A 10 11.29 -4.64 16.04
N PHE A 11 11.01 -4.70 14.73
CA PHE A 11 10.56 -3.54 13.95
C PHE A 11 9.24 -2.97 14.48
N HIS A 12 8.24 -3.82 14.73
CA HIS A 12 6.95 -3.37 15.29
C HIS A 12 7.09 -2.84 16.71
N ARG A 13 8.00 -3.36 17.53
CA ARG A 13 8.28 -2.82 18.87
C ARG A 13 8.79 -1.38 18.79
N THR A 14 9.69 -1.10 17.85
CA THR A 14 10.18 0.27 17.59
C THR A 14 9.06 1.15 17.05
N GLY A 15 8.26 0.66 16.11
CA GLY A 15 7.10 1.40 15.59
C GLY A 15 6.08 1.75 16.67
N LEU A 16 5.77 0.83 17.59
CA LEU A 16 4.86 1.10 18.72
C LEU A 16 5.43 2.13 19.69
N ARG A 17 6.75 2.13 19.93
CA ARG A 17 7.42 3.18 20.72
C ARG A 17 7.29 4.54 20.03
N LEU A 18 7.47 4.60 18.71
CA LEU A 18 7.29 5.83 17.92
C LEU A 18 5.84 6.32 17.97
N LEU A 19 4.84 5.43 17.91
CA LEU A 19 3.44 5.79 18.13
C LEU A 19 3.19 6.36 19.54
N GLY A 20 3.92 5.88 20.55
CA GLY A 20 3.92 6.45 21.89
C GLY A 20 4.41 7.90 21.91
N VAL A 21 5.46 8.23 21.14
CA VAL A 21 5.95 9.61 20.96
C VAL A 21 4.90 10.46 20.22
N VAL A 22 4.31 9.93 19.15
CA VAL A 22 3.25 10.61 18.41
C VAL A 22 2.06 10.94 19.33
N ARG A 23 1.65 10.00 20.19
CA ARG A 23 0.55 10.22 21.15
C ARG A 23 0.83 11.36 22.13
N LYS A 24 2.09 11.57 22.52
CA LYS A 24 2.49 12.70 23.37
C LYS A 24 2.38 14.03 22.63
N ILE A 25 2.63 14.04 21.32
CA ILE A 25 2.56 15.27 20.49
C ILE A 25 1.10 15.60 20.12
N ASP A 26 0.36 14.61 19.62
CA ASP A 26 -1.05 14.74 19.25
C ASP A 26 -1.83 13.47 19.66
N PRO A 27 -2.55 13.49 20.79
CA PRO A 27 -3.30 12.32 21.26
C PRO A 27 -4.50 11.99 20.38
N THR A 28 -4.98 12.95 19.57
CA THR A 28 -6.16 12.75 18.71
C THR A 28 -5.83 12.02 17.41
N LEU A 29 -4.55 11.93 17.04
CA LEU A 29 -4.14 11.38 15.75
C LEU A 29 -4.37 9.87 15.64
N LEU A 30 -4.12 9.10 16.70
CA LEU A 30 -4.33 7.65 16.71
C LEU A 30 -5.81 7.25 16.60
N PRO A 31 -6.74 7.77 17.42
CA PRO A 31 -8.15 7.41 17.31
C PRO A 31 -8.77 7.87 15.97
N VAL A 32 -8.35 9.01 15.43
CA VAL A 32 -8.80 9.47 14.09
C VAL A 32 -8.39 8.47 13.00
N ASN A 33 -7.16 7.96 13.06
CA ASN A 33 -6.71 6.94 12.12
C ASN A 33 -7.45 5.60 12.30
N LEU A 34 -7.77 5.22 13.54
CA LEU A 34 -8.57 4.03 13.81
C LEU A 34 -9.98 4.15 13.22
N VAL A 35 -10.66 5.27 13.47
CA VAL A 35 -12.01 5.54 12.91
C VAL A 35 -11.97 5.57 11.39
N TYR A 36 -10.94 6.19 10.79
CA TYR A 36 -10.76 6.15 9.34
C TYR A 36 -10.66 4.71 8.81
N ALA A 37 -9.81 3.89 9.44
CA ALA A 37 -9.59 2.51 8.99
C ALA A 37 -10.88 1.69 9.04
N LEU A 38 -11.63 1.80 10.14
CA LEU A 38 -12.90 1.09 10.31
C LEU A 38 -13.99 1.62 9.39
N ALA A 39 -14.13 2.95 9.25
CA ALA A 39 -15.13 3.56 8.39
C ALA A 39 -14.89 3.23 6.90
N GLN A 40 -13.62 3.14 6.48
CA GLN A 40 -13.26 2.75 5.13
C GLN A 40 -13.68 1.29 4.85
N VAL A 41 -13.32 0.36 5.74
CA VAL A 41 -13.65 -1.07 5.61
C VAL A 41 -15.17 -1.26 5.66
N ALA A 42 -15.83 -0.69 6.67
CA ALA A 42 -17.27 -0.79 6.85
C ALA A 42 -18.04 -0.18 5.66
N GLY A 43 -17.63 0.98 5.15
CA GLY A 43 -18.26 1.62 4.00
C GLY A 43 -18.26 0.71 2.75
N VAL A 44 -17.16 0.01 2.50
CA VAL A 44 -17.06 -0.94 1.38
C VAL A 44 -18.00 -2.13 1.58
N TYR A 45 -17.91 -2.84 2.71
CA TYR A 45 -18.68 -4.09 2.89
C TYR A 45 -20.18 -3.85 3.15
N VAL A 46 -20.55 -2.77 3.84
CA VAL A 46 -21.96 -2.36 3.98
C VAL A 46 -22.52 -1.96 2.62
N GLY A 47 -21.75 -1.23 1.80
CA GLY A 47 -22.12 -0.92 0.43
C GLY A 47 -22.34 -2.18 -0.42
N LEU A 48 -21.46 -3.18 -0.30
CA LEU A 48 -21.62 -4.48 -0.98
C LEU A 48 -22.89 -5.23 -0.54
N ALA A 49 -23.22 -5.23 0.74
CA ALA A 49 -24.44 -5.87 1.24
C ALA A 49 -25.72 -5.15 0.77
N LEU A 50 -25.72 -3.82 0.78
CA LEU A 50 -26.86 -3.03 0.30
C LEU A 50 -27.05 -3.13 -1.22
N THR A 51 -25.96 -3.22 -1.98
CA THR A 51 -26.03 -3.46 -3.43
C THR A 51 -26.54 -4.86 -3.75
N ALA A 52 -26.19 -5.87 -2.96
CA ALA A 52 -26.81 -7.20 -3.09
C ALA A 52 -28.33 -7.16 -2.89
N GLY A 53 -28.80 -6.52 -1.81
CA GLY A 53 -30.24 -6.35 -1.57
C GLY A 53 -30.95 -5.54 -2.66
N LEU A 54 -30.29 -4.52 -3.22
CA LEU A 54 -30.79 -3.76 -4.36
C LEU A 54 -30.98 -4.64 -5.60
N VAL A 55 -29.99 -5.45 -5.94
CA VAL A 55 -30.05 -6.36 -7.10
C VAL A 55 -31.15 -7.39 -6.90
N ASP A 56 -31.28 -7.98 -5.72
CA ASP A 56 -32.35 -8.94 -5.42
C ASP A 56 -33.74 -8.29 -5.54
N ALA A 57 -33.92 -7.06 -5.06
CA ALA A 57 -35.18 -6.32 -5.20
C ALA A 57 -35.51 -5.97 -6.66
N LEU A 58 -34.51 -5.66 -7.48
CA LEU A 58 -34.67 -5.41 -8.92
C LEU A 58 -35.05 -6.68 -9.68
N VAL A 59 -34.41 -7.81 -9.37
CA VAL A 59 -34.73 -9.12 -9.95
C VAL A 59 -36.16 -9.55 -9.56
N ALA A 60 -36.58 -9.26 -8.33
CA ALA A 60 -37.95 -9.51 -7.86
C ALA A 60 -38.99 -8.49 -8.36
N LEU A 61 -38.60 -7.47 -9.14
CA LEU A 61 -39.45 -6.39 -9.64
C LEU A 61 -40.18 -5.60 -8.53
N GLU A 62 -39.61 -5.55 -7.33
CA GLU A 62 -40.18 -4.85 -6.18
C GLU A 62 -39.67 -3.42 -6.07
N ALA A 63 -40.27 -2.50 -6.84
CA ALA A 63 -39.84 -1.10 -6.95
C ALA A 63 -39.66 -0.40 -5.57
N ARG A 64 -40.58 -0.62 -4.62
CA ARG A 64 -40.50 -0.01 -3.28
C ARG A 64 -39.25 -0.47 -2.51
N ARG A 65 -38.92 -1.76 -2.54
CA ARG A 65 -37.73 -2.29 -1.86
C ARG A 65 -36.46 -1.82 -2.56
N ALA A 66 -36.46 -1.80 -3.90
CA ALA A 66 -35.33 -1.31 -4.69
C ALA A 66 -34.99 0.17 -4.36
N VAL A 67 -36.00 1.04 -4.24
CA VAL A 67 -35.78 2.45 -3.85
C VAL A 67 -35.16 2.57 -2.45
N VAL A 68 -35.62 1.76 -1.49
CA VAL A 68 -35.06 1.76 -0.12
C VAL A 68 -33.59 1.33 -0.13
N PHE A 69 -33.23 0.27 -0.85
CA PHE A 69 -31.85 -0.17 -0.96
C PHE A 69 -30.99 0.84 -1.72
N ALA A 70 -31.48 1.44 -2.81
CA ALA A 70 -30.77 2.46 -3.56
C ALA A 70 -30.49 3.72 -2.71
N ALA A 71 -31.49 4.17 -1.94
CA ALA A 71 -31.32 5.25 -0.97
C ALA A 71 -30.29 4.87 0.12
N GLY A 72 -30.35 3.63 0.61
CA GLY A 72 -29.38 3.08 1.56
C GLY A 72 -27.95 3.14 1.02
N VAL A 73 -27.72 2.70 -0.22
CA VAL A 73 -26.40 2.75 -0.89
C VAL A 73 -25.91 4.20 -1.00
N ALA A 74 -26.76 5.12 -1.45
CA ALA A 74 -26.39 6.53 -1.59
C ALA A 74 -26.02 7.18 -0.25
N VAL A 75 -26.84 6.96 0.78
CA VAL A 75 -26.63 7.52 2.13
C VAL A 75 -25.38 6.94 2.76
N THR A 76 -25.17 5.63 2.72
CA THR A 76 -23.98 4.98 3.30
C THR A 76 -22.70 5.36 2.58
N SER A 77 -22.72 5.47 1.25
CA SER A 77 -21.57 5.93 0.46
C SER A 77 -21.23 7.39 0.77
N CYS A 78 -22.24 8.26 0.86
CA CYS A 78 -22.03 9.66 1.23
C CYS A 78 -21.49 9.80 2.67
N ALA A 79 -22.12 9.13 3.63
CA ALA A 79 -21.71 9.18 5.04
C ALA A 79 -20.28 8.65 5.23
N SER A 80 -19.95 7.49 4.63
CA SER A 80 -18.60 6.92 4.71
C SER A 80 -17.56 7.82 4.04
N ALA A 81 -17.87 8.41 2.88
CA ALA A 81 -16.99 9.36 2.20
C ALA A 81 -16.73 10.62 3.05
N CYS A 82 -17.77 11.18 3.66
CA CYS A 82 -17.65 12.35 4.54
C CYS A 82 -16.77 12.06 5.77
N VAL A 83 -17.02 10.94 6.45
CA VAL A 83 -16.21 10.51 7.61
C VAL A 83 -14.76 10.28 7.19
N CYS A 84 -14.54 9.55 6.09
CA CYS A 84 -13.20 9.28 5.57
C CYS A 84 -12.47 10.57 5.18
N ALA A 85 -13.14 11.51 4.50
CA ALA A 85 -12.57 12.79 4.12
C ALA A 85 -12.17 13.63 5.34
N PHE A 86 -13.05 13.71 6.34
CA PHE A 86 -12.77 14.41 7.59
C PHE A 86 -11.57 13.79 8.32
N CYS A 87 -11.59 12.48 8.53
CA CYS A 87 -10.50 11.79 9.23
C CYS A 87 -9.19 11.85 8.44
N LYS A 88 -9.21 11.73 7.11
CA LYS A 88 -8.03 11.86 6.26
C LYS A 88 -7.43 13.26 6.38
N ARG A 89 -8.23 14.31 6.28
CA ARG A 89 -7.77 15.70 6.44
C ARG A 89 -7.17 15.92 7.84
N ARG A 90 -7.84 15.40 8.88
CA ARG A 90 -7.35 15.54 10.25
C ARG A 90 -6.05 14.77 10.47
N ALA A 91 -5.93 13.57 9.91
CA ALA A 91 -4.72 12.75 9.97
C ALA A 91 -3.55 13.38 9.20
N THR A 92 -3.78 13.98 8.03
CA THR A 92 -2.71 14.65 7.26
C THR A 92 -2.21 15.89 8.00
N VAL A 93 -3.12 16.71 8.54
CA VAL A 93 -2.74 17.90 9.32
C VAL A 93 -2.02 17.50 10.62
N GLY A 94 -2.53 16.50 11.34
CA GLY A 94 -1.88 15.97 12.55
C GLY A 94 -0.50 15.39 12.27
N GLY A 95 -0.35 14.62 11.18
CA GLY A 95 0.95 14.09 10.74
C GLY A 95 1.97 15.17 10.43
N MET A 96 1.57 16.23 9.71
CA MET A 96 2.44 17.39 9.45
C MET A 96 2.83 18.12 10.75
N ARG A 97 1.89 18.31 11.68
CA ARG A 97 2.19 18.90 13.00
C ARG A 97 3.19 18.05 13.78
N CYS A 98 3.04 16.72 13.79
CA CYS A 98 3.98 15.82 14.44
C CYS A 98 5.38 15.91 13.81
N ALA A 99 5.46 15.99 12.47
CA ALA A 99 6.73 16.16 11.76
C ALA A 99 7.46 17.45 12.15
N TRP A 100 6.76 18.58 12.16
CA TRP A 100 7.35 19.87 12.53
C TRP A 100 7.73 19.93 14.00
N ARG A 101 6.87 19.43 14.90
CA ARG A 101 7.18 19.36 16.34
C ARG A 101 8.37 18.45 16.63
N PHE A 102 8.49 17.32 15.94
CA PHE A 102 9.65 16.46 16.06
C PHE A 102 10.94 17.14 15.57
N SER A 103 10.86 17.86 14.46
CA SER A 103 11.99 18.65 13.96
C SER A 103 12.38 19.77 14.94
N ALA A 104 11.41 20.40 15.60
CA ALA A 104 11.67 21.40 16.64
C ALA A 104 12.34 20.77 17.87
N MET A 105 11.84 19.63 18.37
CA MET A 105 12.46 18.91 19.50
C MET A 105 13.89 18.46 19.20
N LEU A 106 14.18 18.04 17.96
CA LEU A 106 15.56 17.71 17.55
C LEU A 106 16.47 18.93 17.62
N ARG A 107 15.99 20.10 17.17
CA ARG A 107 16.76 21.36 17.21
C ARG A 107 16.95 21.87 18.64
N GLU A 108 15.90 21.86 19.46
CA GLU A 108 16.00 22.19 20.89
C GLU A 108 16.97 21.26 21.61
N LYS A 109 16.96 19.96 21.26
CA LYS A 109 17.91 19.01 21.83
C LYS A 109 19.33 19.29 21.35
N ALA A 110 19.55 19.64 20.09
CA ALA A 110 20.86 20.01 19.57
C ALA A 110 21.43 21.27 20.25
N LEU A 111 20.58 22.29 20.48
CA LEU A 111 20.96 23.54 21.15
C LEU A 111 21.25 23.39 22.65
N SER A 112 20.73 22.34 23.29
CA SER A 112 20.96 22.07 24.72
C SER A 112 22.18 21.17 24.99
N LEU A 113 22.93 20.78 23.94
CA LEU A 113 24.17 20.03 24.10
C LEU A 113 25.33 20.97 24.49
N SER A 114 26.31 20.44 25.22
CA SER A 114 27.53 21.20 25.52
C SER A 114 28.29 21.52 24.23
N TYR A 115 29.05 22.63 24.24
CA TYR A 115 29.84 23.08 23.09
C TYR A 115 30.77 21.98 22.55
N GLU A 116 31.47 21.27 23.45
CA GLU A 116 32.33 20.13 23.12
C GLU A 116 31.59 19.01 22.39
N THR A 117 30.33 18.74 22.76
CA THR A 117 29.52 17.70 22.09
C THR A 117 28.94 18.21 20.77
N ALA A 118 28.63 19.51 20.68
CA ALA A 118 28.07 20.12 19.49
C ALA A 118 29.12 20.27 18.36
N GLU A 119 30.39 20.47 18.70
CA GLU A 119 31.49 20.49 17.74
C GLU A 119 31.94 19.09 17.26
N ASP A 120 31.45 17.99 17.86
CA ASP A 120 31.78 16.64 17.39
C ASP A 120 31.24 16.42 15.96
N PRO A 121 32.11 16.26 14.94
CA PRO A 121 31.67 16.05 13.56
C PRO A 121 30.79 14.80 13.41
N LYS A 122 30.97 13.78 14.26
CA LYS A 122 30.13 12.57 14.24
C LYS A 122 28.68 12.86 14.62
N LEU A 123 28.44 13.83 15.51
CA LEU A 123 27.10 14.23 15.88
C LEU A 123 26.41 14.97 14.73
N ALA A 124 27.13 15.91 14.09
CA ALA A 124 26.63 16.64 12.93
C ALA A 124 26.26 15.69 11.77
N GLU A 125 27.12 14.71 11.47
CA GLU A 125 26.84 13.66 10.49
C GLU A 125 25.60 12.84 10.84
N ARG A 126 25.44 12.44 12.12
CA ARG A 126 24.27 11.67 12.58
C ARG A 126 22.97 12.48 12.45
N LEU A 127 22.98 13.76 12.78
CA LEU A 127 21.82 14.64 12.65
C LEU A 127 21.44 14.81 11.17
N ALA A 128 22.41 15.11 10.31
CA ALA A 128 22.20 15.21 8.87
C ALA A 128 21.67 13.89 8.27
N TYR A 129 22.19 12.76 8.74
CA TYR A 129 21.70 11.43 8.35
C TYR A 129 20.24 11.21 8.76
N ILE A 130 19.86 11.55 10.00
CA ILE A 130 18.48 11.42 10.49
C ILE A 130 17.53 12.29 9.66
N GLU A 131 17.87 13.56 9.42
CA GLU A 131 17.03 14.48 8.64
C GLU A 131 16.88 14.00 7.19
N ARG A 132 17.99 13.63 6.54
CA ARG A 132 17.97 13.13 5.16
C ARG A 132 17.18 11.83 5.05
N THR A 133 17.35 10.92 6.00
CA THR A 133 16.61 9.64 6.01
C THR A 133 15.12 9.87 6.24
N ALA A 134 14.74 10.79 7.13
CA ALA A 134 13.36 11.16 7.38
C ALA A 134 12.70 11.86 6.17
N GLN A 135 13.46 12.62 5.38
CA GLN A 135 12.99 13.20 4.12
C GLN A 135 12.78 12.13 3.04
N MET A 136 13.71 11.18 2.92
CA MET A 136 13.66 10.13 1.88
C MET A 136 12.59 9.05 2.16
N HIS A 137 12.47 8.60 3.40
CA HIS A 137 11.64 7.43 3.76
C HIS A 137 10.35 7.79 4.54
N GLY A 138 10.19 9.06 4.89
CA GLY A 138 9.09 9.55 5.73
C GLY A 138 9.51 9.79 7.18
N ASN A 139 8.89 10.80 7.78
CA ASN A 139 9.17 11.24 9.15
C ASN A 139 8.22 10.58 10.17
N ILE A 140 8.37 10.91 11.46
CA ILE A 140 7.55 10.37 12.55
C ILE A 140 6.04 10.57 12.35
N GLY A 141 5.63 11.62 11.63
CA GLY A 141 4.23 11.89 11.30
C GLY A 141 3.63 10.93 10.27
N THR A 142 4.46 10.16 9.56
CA THR A 142 4.01 9.13 8.59
C THR A 142 3.75 7.77 9.24
N VAL A 143 4.32 7.52 10.44
CA VAL A 143 4.19 6.23 11.15
C VAL A 143 2.73 5.86 11.43
N PRO A 144 1.85 6.77 11.92
CA PRO A 144 0.43 6.45 12.13
C PRO A 144 -0.29 6.01 10.86
N ARG A 145 0.09 6.56 9.69
CA ARG A 145 -0.48 6.20 8.40
C ARG A 145 -0.18 4.74 8.05
N TYR A 146 1.07 4.29 8.23
CA TYR A 146 1.43 2.90 7.94
C TYR A 146 0.69 1.90 8.84
N TYR A 147 0.54 2.22 10.13
CA TYR A 147 -0.22 1.36 11.05
C TYR A 147 -1.72 1.36 10.76
N ARG A 148 -2.28 2.51 10.34
CA ARG A 148 -3.65 2.60 9.83
C ARG A 148 -3.85 1.70 8.61
N ASP A 149 -2.96 1.78 7.63
CA ASP A 149 -3.07 0.99 6.40
C ASP A 149 -2.93 -0.51 6.69
N LEU A 150 -2.04 -0.89 7.61
CA LEU A 150 -1.91 -2.26 8.09
C LEU A 150 -3.20 -2.74 8.79
N LEU A 151 -3.82 -1.90 9.61
CA LEU A 151 -5.06 -2.22 10.29
C LEU A 151 -6.23 -2.37 9.30
N SER A 152 -6.35 -1.45 8.34
CA SER A 152 -7.33 -1.54 7.25
C SER A 152 -7.14 -2.82 6.44
N ALA A 153 -5.90 -3.17 6.09
CA ALA A 153 -5.59 -4.41 5.38
C ALA A 153 -5.97 -5.64 6.20
N ALA A 154 -5.65 -5.68 7.50
CA ALA A 154 -6.03 -6.77 8.38
C ALA A 154 -7.56 -6.90 8.53
N ALA A 155 -8.28 -5.79 8.68
CA ALA A 155 -9.73 -5.77 8.78
C ALA A 155 -10.41 -6.19 7.46
N ASN A 156 -9.90 -5.74 6.31
CA ASN A 156 -10.35 -6.20 4.99
C ASN A 156 -10.12 -7.71 4.83
N MET A 157 -8.94 -8.20 5.19
CA MET A 157 -8.61 -9.62 5.11
C MET A 157 -9.54 -10.47 5.99
N LEU A 158 -9.79 -10.04 7.23
CA LEU A 158 -10.73 -10.72 8.14
C LEU A 158 -12.16 -10.75 7.58
N THR A 159 -12.64 -9.60 7.07
CA THR A 159 -14.00 -9.50 6.51
C THR A 159 -14.14 -10.30 5.21
N CYS A 160 -13.11 -10.33 4.37
CA CYS A 160 -13.12 -11.14 3.15
C CYS A 160 -13.08 -12.63 3.49
N VAL A 161 -12.22 -13.06 4.42
CA VAL A 161 -12.16 -14.46 4.85
C VAL A 161 -13.49 -14.89 5.46
N SER A 162 -14.13 -14.06 6.28
CA SER A 162 -15.44 -14.40 6.85
C SER A 162 -16.52 -14.55 5.77
N LEU A 163 -16.52 -13.70 4.75
CA LEU A 163 -17.42 -13.83 3.60
C LEU A 163 -17.12 -15.05 2.74
N VAL A 164 -15.85 -15.38 2.50
CA VAL A 164 -15.46 -16.59 1.75
C VAL A 164 -15.86 -17.86 2.50
N VAL A 165 -15.73 -17.86 3.83
CA VAL A 165 -16.20 -18.96 4.69
C VAL A 165 -17.73 -19.06 4.60
N ALA A 166 -18.46 -17.94 4.75
CA ALA A 166 -19.91 -17.92 4.60
C ALA A 166 -20.37 -18.43 3.22
N LEU A 167 -19.67 -18.01 2.16
CA LEU A 167 -19.86 -18.49 0.78
C LEU A 167 -19.65 -19.99 0.69
N ALA A 168 -18.55 -20.52 1.24
CA ALA A 168 -18.23 -21.94 1.17
C ALA A 168 -19.34 -22.79 1.82
N PHE A 169 -19.84 -22.40 2.99
CA PHE A 169 -20.87 -23.14 3.73
C PHE A 169 -22.31 -22.97 3.22
N SER A 170 -22.55 -22.12 2.21
CA SER A 170 -23.87 -22.03 1.59
C SER A 170 -24.26 -23.34 0.90
N ARG A 171 -25.43 -23.88 1.25
CA ARG A 171 -25.90 -25.18 0.76
C ARG A 171 -26.62 -25.01 -0.60
N PRO A 172 -26.29 -25.83 -1.61
CA PRO A 172 -26.98 -25.80 -2.89
C PRO A 172 -28.39 -26.41 -2.80
N VAL A 173 -29.29 -25.91 -3.64
CA VAL A 173 -30.66 -26.43 -3.79
C VAL A 173 -30.74 -27.39 -4.97
N ALA A 174 -29.88 -27.23 -5.99
CA ALA A 174 -29.85 -28.07 -7.18
C ALA A 174 -29.30 -29.48 -6.92
N ALA A 175 -29.98 -30.50 -7.48
CA ALA A 175 -29.51 -31.88 -7.52
C ALA A 175 -28.65 -32.16 -8.77
N GLY A 176 -27.65 -33.05 -8.67
CA GLY A 176 -26.76 -33.45 -9.77
C GLY A 176 -25.33 -32.91 -9.65
N TRP A 177 -24.57 -32.90 -10.75
CA TRP A 177 -23.15 -32.52 -10.76
C TRP A 177 -22.91 -31.07 -10.29
N LEU A 178 -23.83 -30.15 -10.58
CA LEU A 178 -23.80 -28.77 -10.09
C LEU A 178 -23.94 -28.69 -8.57
N GLY A 179 -24.78 -29.55 -7.97
CA GLY A 179 -24.91 -29.65 -6.51
C GLY A 179 -23.68 -30.23 -5.83
N VAL A 180 -22.94 -31.13 -6.50
CA VAL A 180 -21.68 -31.69 -6.00
C VAL A 180 -20.57 -30.64 -6.03
N VAL A 181 -20.44 -29.87 -7.11
CA VAL A 181 -19.43 -28.80 -7.21
C VAL A 181 -19.75 -27.64 -6.26
N ALA A 182 -21.03 -27.28 -6.13
CA ALA A 182 -21.49 -26.26 -5.19
C ALA A 182 -21.57 -26.76 -3.73
N SER A 183 -21.22 -28.03 -3.48
CA SER A 183 -21.19 -28.58 -2.12
C SER A 183 -20.14 -27.84 -1.27
N PRO A 184 -20.38 -27.68 0.05
CA PRO A 184 -19.47 -26.92 0.90
C PRO A 184 -18.03 -27.42 0.92
N ALA A 185 -17.82 -28.74 0.87
CA ALA A 185 -16.49 -29.34 0.89
C ALA A 185 -15.71 -29.09 -0.42
N VAL A 186 -16.36 -29.24 -1.58
CA VAL A 186 -15.72 -29.05 -2.89
C VAL A 186 -15.45 -27.57 -3.16
N SER A 187 -16.41 -26.71 -2.81
CA SER A 187 -16.23 -25.26 -2.93
C SER A 187 -15.11 -24.73 -2.02
N ALA A 188 -15.02 -25.21 -0.78
CA ALA A 188 -13.91 -24.87 0.12
C ALA A 188 -12.57 -25.35 -0.44
N GLY A 189 -12.50 -26.58 -0.96
CA GLY A 189 -11.30 -27.13 -1.59
C GLY A 189 -10.82 -26.31 -2.79
N LEU A 190 -11.74 -25.92 -3.67
CA LEU A 190 -11.45 -25.08 -4.85
C LEU A 190 -10.97 -23.68 -4.45
N LEU A 191 -11.61 -23.06 -3.44
CA LEU A 191 -11.18 -21.76 -2.92
C LEU A 191 -9.77 -21.84 -2.32
N VAL A 192 -9.47 -22.88 -1.53
CA VAL A 192 -8.13 -23.11 -0.98
C VAL A 192 -7.11 -23.30 -2.10
N LEU A 193 -7.45 -24.06 -3.14
CA LEU A 193 -6.57 -24.26 -4.29
C LEU A 193 -6.28 -22.94 -5.02
N VAL A 194 -7.31 -22.13 -5.28
CA VAL A 194 -7.18 -20.82 -5.94
C VAL A 194 -6.35 -19.85 -5.09
N LEU A 195 -6.53 -19.86 -3.76
CA LEU A 195 -5.72 -19.08 -2.83
C LEU A 195 -4.26 -19.55 -2.80
N LEU A 196 -4.01 -20.85 -2.75
CA LEU A 196 -2.65 -21.41 -2.80
C LEU A 196 -1.95 -21.07 -4.12
N ALA A 197 -2.66 -21.13 -5.25
CA ALA A 197 -2.14 -20.72 -6.54
C ALA A 197 -1.79 -19.22 -6.57
N ALA A 198 -2.65 -18.35 -6.01
CA ALA A 198 -2.39 -16.92 -5.92
C ALA A 198 -1.20 -16.60 -5.00
N VAL A 199 -1.09 -17.27 -3.85
CA VAL A 199 0.07 -17.15 -2.93
C VAL A 199 1.35 -17.67 -3.61
N GLY A 200 1.28 -18.82 -4.30
CA GLY A 200 2.40 -19.36 -5.07
C GLY A 200 2.88 -18.40 -6.16
N GLY A 201 1.95 -17.85 -6.95
CA GLY A 201 2.25 -16.84 -7.96
C GLY A 201 2.86 -15.58 -7.37
N ASN A 202 2.26 -15.02 -6.33
CA ASN A 202 2.75 -13.81 -5.67
C ASN A 202 4.09 -14.01 -4.95
N THR A 203 4.39 -15.20 -4.42
CA THR A 203 5.72 -15.49 -3.84
C THR A 203 6.80 -15.58 -4.90
N LEU A 204 6.50 -16.12 -6.08
CA LEU A 204 7.43 -16.16 -7.22
C LEU A 204 7.75 -14.73 -7.72
N VAL A 205 6.71 -13.92 -7.95
CA VAL A 205 6.86 -12.51 -8.34
C VAL A 205 7.56 -11.72 -7.24
N GLY A 206 7.23 -11.99 -5.97
CA GLY A 206 7.88 -11.40 -4.79
C GLY A 206 9.38 -11.70 -4.74
N ARG A 207 9.82 -12.91 -5.10
CA ARG A 207 11.26 -13.24 -5.21
C ARG A 207 11.95 -12.47 -6.34
N ALA A 208 11.27 -12.25 -7.47
CA ALA A 208 11.81 -11.41 -8.53
C ALA A 208 11.93 -9.95 -8.07
N ARG A 209 10.92 -9.45 -7.35
CA ARG A 209 10.92 -8.10 -6.75
C ARG A 209 12.06 -7.91 -5.74
N THR A 210 12.29 -8.86 -4.84
CA THR A 210 13.38 -8.74 -3.86
C THR A 210 14.75 -8.73 -4.54
N ARG A 211 14.95 -9.54 -5.59
CA ARG A 211 16.20 -9.52 -6.39
C ARG A 211 16.39 -8.19 -7.09
N LEU A 212 15.35 -7.64 -7.72
CA LEU A 212 15.42 -6.33 -8.37
C LEU A 212 15.74 -5.24 -7.35
N MET A 213 15.02 -5.21 -6.22
CA MET A 213 15.25 -4.20 -5.17
C MET A 213 16.62 -4.30 -4.54
N ALA A 214 17.18 -5.51 -4.38
CA ALA A 214 18.56 -5.70 -3.91
C ALA A 214 19.58 -5.11 -4.90
N TRP A 215 19.38 -5.34 -6.20
CA TRP A 215 20.22 -4.75 -7.25
C TRP A 215 20.07 -3.23 -7.34
N VAL A 216 18.83 -2.71 -7.22
CA VAL A 216 18.57 -1.26 -7.17
C VAL A 216 19.31 -0.66 -5.98
N THR A 217 19.09 -1.17 -4.78
CA THR A 217 19.69 -0.63 -3.54
C THR A 217 21.21 -0.61 -3.59
N SER A 218 21.85 -1.65 -4.14
CA SER A 218 23.31 -1.72 -4.22
C SER A 218 23.91 -0.75 -5.26
N THR A 219 23.17 -0.42 -6.32
CA THR A 219 23.69 0.35 -7.45
C THR A 219 23.21 1.81 -7.43
N HIS A 220 22.04 2.09 -6.85
CA HIS A 220 21.34 3.38 -6.90
C HIS A 220 22.20 4.52 -6.37
N SER A 221 22.79 4.35 -5.20
CA SER A 221 23.60 5.38 -4.54
C SER A 221 24.77 5.84 -5.41
N SER A 222 25.42 4.93 -6.13
CA SER A 222 26.55 5.25 -7.01
C SER A 222 26.13 6.07 -8.23
N VAL A 223 25.00 5.71 -8.87
CA VAL A 223 24.46 6.39 -10.05
C VAL A 223 23.93 7.77 -9.65
N GLU A 224 23.15 7.82 -8.57
CA GLU A 224 22.57 9.05 -8.03
C GLU A 224 23.66 10.04 -7.60
N ASN A 225 24.69 9.59 -6.87
CA ASN A 225 25.80 10.46 -6.47
C ASN A 225 26.55 11.03 -7.69
N ARG A 226 26.75 10.23 -8.74
CA ARG A 226 27.39 10.71 -9.98
C ARG A 226 26.53 11.74 -10.71
N LEU A 227 25.22 11.53 -10.72
CA LEU A 227 24.24 12.42 -11.34
C LEU A 227 24.18 13.76 -10.58
N ILE A 228 24.08 13.70 -9.25
CA ILE A 228 24.12 14.86 -8.36
C ILE A 228 25.44 15.61 -8.48
N TYR A 229 26.57 14.92 -8.56
CA TYR A 229 27.89 15.53 -8.78
C TYR A 229 27.92 16.34 -10.07
N LEU A 230 27.52 15.74 -11.20
CA LEU A 230 27.49 16.44 -12.49
C LEU A 230 26.53 17.63 -12.49
N LEU A 231 25.34 17.49 -11.89
CA LEU A 231 24.40 18.59 -11.78
C LEU A 231 24.96 19.74 -10.93
N ASN A 232 25.34 19.47 -9.69
CA ASN A 232 25.66 20.53 -8.75
C ASN A 232 27.06 21.13 -8.95
N LEU A 233 28.06 20.31 -9.24
CA LEU A 233 29.46 20.73 -9.29
C LEU A 233 29.95 21.07 -10.70
N VAL A 234 29.23 20.65 -11.75
CA VAL A 234 29.62 20.92 -13.14
C VAL A 234 28.62 21.85 -13.83
N LEU A 235 27.33 21.52 -13.81
CA LEU A 235 26.31 22.27 -14.57
C LEU A 235 25.77 23.50 -13.84
N PHE A 236 25.54 23.41 -12.54
CA PHE A 236 24.95 24.48 -11.75
C PHE A 236 25.96 25.41 -11.07
N ASP A 237 27.24 25.06 -11.07
CA ASP A 237 28.28 25.98 -10.60
C ASP A 237 28.54 27.07 -11.65
N ARG A 238 28.29 28.33 -11.27
CA ARG A 238 28.50 29.51 -12.14
C ARG A 238 29.96 29.73 -12.55
N ARG A 239 30.92 29.13 -11.85
CA ARG A 239 32.36 29.27 -12.13
C ARG A 239 32.81 28.35 -13.26
N VAL A 240 32.23 27.16 -13.34
CA VAL A 240 32.66 26.10 -14.27
C VAL A 240 32.54 26.52 -15.74
N PRO A 241 31.46 27.18 -16.21
CA PRO A 241 31.37 27.66 -17.60
C PRO A 241 32.40 28.72 -17.99
N LYS A 242 32.97 29.46 -17.01
CA LYS A 242 34.02 30.45 -17.29
C LYS A 242 35.37 29.76 -17.46
N VAL A 243 35.68 28.85 -16.53
CA VAL A 243 36.92 28.05 -16.56
C VAL A 243 36.94 27.16 -17.81
N SER A 244 35.83 26.53 -18.16
CA SER A 244 35.76 25.63 -19.31
C SER A 244 36.03 26.32 -20.64
N ARG A 245 35.68 27.62 -20.78
CA ARG A 245 36.01 28.42 -21.99
C ARG A 245 37.47 28.86 -22.03
N ILE A 246 38.05 29.20 -20.88
CA ILE A 246 39.47 29.62 -20.79
C ILE A 246 40.40 28.46 -21.18
N TYR A 247 40.08 27.24 -20.73
CA TYR A 247 40.90 26.05 -20.96
C TYR A 247 40.38 25.14 -22.09
N ASP A 248 39.40 25.60 -22.88
CA ASP A 248 38.79 24.86 -23.98
C ASP A 248 38.34 23.43 -23.61
N MET A 249 37.73 23.28 -22.43
CA MET A 249 37.32 21.98 -21.86
C MET A 249 35.90 21.55 -22.29
N GLY A 250 35.26 22.30 -23.20
CA GLY A 250 33.85 22.13 -23.57
C GLY A 250 33.54 20.70 -24.05
N ASP A 251 34.29 20.23 -25.04
CA ASP A 251 34.07 18.90 -25.64
C ASP A 251 34.38 17.75 -24.68
N MET A 252 35.35 17.92 -23.79
CA MET A 252 35.66 16.93 -22.76
C MET A 252 34.50 16.79 -21.76
N LEU A 253 33.99 17.94 -21.28
CA LEU A 253 32.87 17.98 -20.33
C LEU A 253 31.61 17.40 -20.97
N MET A 254 31.28 17.81 -22.20
CA MET A 254 30.10 17.31 -22.91
C MET A 254 30.17 15.79 -23.16
N ARG A 255 31.32 15.27 -23.62
CA ARG A 255 31.50 13.81 -23.78
C ARG A 255 31.35 13.05 -22.47
N ASN A 256 31.86 13.58 -21.36
CA ASN A 256 31.72 12.94 -20.05
C ASN A 256 30.28 12.98 -19.52
N ILE A 257 29.59 14.11 -19.72
CA ILE A 257 28.16 14.25 -19.39
C ILE A 257 27.34 13.26 -20.20
N GLU A 258 27.53 13.21 -21.52
CA GLU A 258 26.78 12.32 -22.41
C GLU A 258 27.04 10.84 -22.07
N LYS A 259 28.29 10.47 -21.77
CA LYS A 259 28.64 9.11 -21.32
C LYS A 259 27.92 8.74 -20.03
N ASN A 260 27.93 9.63 -19.04
CA ASN A 260 27.28 9.38 -17.75
C ASN A 260 25.76 9.41 -17.87
N GLN A 261 25.21 10.26 -18.71
CA GLN A 261 23.78 10.31 -19.01
C GLN A 261 23.32 9.00 -19.67
N ARG A 262 24.04 8.49 -20.68
CA ARG A 262 23.74 7.19 -21.29
C ARG A 262 23.81 6.05 -20.27
N ALA A 263 24.82 6.03 -19.42
CA ALA A 263 24.93 5.04 -18.35
C ALA A 263 23.75 5.11 -17.38
N SER A 264 23.39 6.31 -16.91
CA SER A 264 22.24 6.52 -16.02
C SER A 264 20.92 6.15 -16.68
N MET A 265 20.70 6.52 -17.94
CA MET A 265 19.51 6.13 -18.70
C MET A 265 19.39 4.62 -18.82
N SER A 266 20.48 3.91 -19.14
CA SER A 266 20.48 2.45 -19.21
C SER A 266 20.15 1.78 -17.86
N TYR A 267 20.61 2.38 -16.75
CA TYR A 267 20.30 1.93 -15.40
C TYR A 267 18.81 2.10 -15.09
N PHE A 268 18.26 3.30 -15.31
CA PHE A 268 16.84 3.58 -15.05
C PHE A 268 15.92 2.79 -15.98
N ASP A 269 16.28 2.62 -17.25
CA ASP A 269 15.50 1.79 -18.18
C ASP A 269 15.46 0.33 -17.71
N ARG A 270 16.58 -0.22 -17.22
CA ARG A 270 16.62 -1.58 -16.65
C ARG A 270 15.81 -1.69 -15.36
N TRP A 271 15.84 -0.66 -14.51
CA TRP A 271 15.00 -0.61 -13.31
C TRP A 271 13.51 -0.56 -13.66
N ILE A 272 13.09 0.43 -14.47
CA ILE A 272 11.69 0.64 -14.86
C ILE A 272 11.16 -0.58 -15.61
N SER A 273 11.93 -1.17 -16.54
CA SER A 273 11.51 -2.37 -17.25
C SER A 273 11.41 -3.59 -16.32
N GLY A 274 12.27 -3.69 -15.30
CA GLY A 274 12.18 -4.69 -14.24
C GLY A 274 10.93 -4.54 -13.39
N GLU A 275 10.62 -3.32 -12.93
CA GLU A 275 9.39 -3.02 -12.18
C GLU A 275 8.15 -3.31 -13.00
N ARG A 276 8.12 -2.87 -14.27
CA ARG A 276 7.01 -3.15 -15.18
C ARG A 276 6.75 -4.64 -15.33
N ARG A 277 7.79 -5.48 -15.43
CA ARG A 277 7.62 -6.94 -15.52
C ARG A 277 7.04 -7.54 -14.23
N ILE A 278 7.46 -7.04 -13.09
CA ILE A 278 6.92 -7.45 -11.78
C ILE A 278 5.46 -7.05 -11.68
N ASP A 279 5.12 -5.80 -12.03
CA ASP A 279 3.76 -5.29 -11.95
C ASP A 279 2.82 -6.04 -12.89
N VAL A 280 3.23 -6.29 -14.15
CA VAL A 280 2.48 -7.14 -15.08
C VAL A 280 2.30 -8.55 -14.52
N GLY A 281 3.34 -9.13 -13.93
CA GLY A 281 3.26 -10.45 -13.29
C GLY A 281 2.26 -10.48 -12.12
N THR A 282 2.30 -9.49 -11.22
CA THR A 282 1.35 -9.35 -10.12
C THR A 282 -0.08 -9.14 -10.64
N SER A 283 -0.28 -8.27 -11.62
CA SER A 283 -1.59 -8.04 -12.24
C SER A 283 -2.14 -9.30 -12.91
N ALA A 284 -1.30 -10.09 -13.58
CA ALA A 284 -1.73 -11.35 -14.21
C ALA A 284 -2.19 -12.39 -13.17
N VAL A 285 -1.44 -12.55 -12.07
CA VAL A 285 -1.83 -13.44 -10.96
C VAL A 285 -3.15 -13.00 -10.35
N ASN A 286 -3.31 -11.69 -10.10
CA ASN A 286 -4.54 -11.14 -9.53
C ASN A 286 -5.73 -11.30 -10.49
N ALA A 287 -5.55 -11.04 -11.79
CA ALA A 287 -6.60 -11.21 -12.79
C ALA A 287 -7.06 -12.67 -12.89
N ALA A 288 -6.12 -13.62 -12.92
CA ALA A 288 -6.44 -15.04 -12.91
C ALA A 288 -7.21 -15.45 -11.64
N PHE A 289 -6.79 -14.94 -10.48
CA PHE A 289 -7.49 -15.14 -9.21
C PHE A 289 -8.92 -14.58 -9.25
N THR A 290 -9.12 -13.36 -9.76
CA THR A 290 -10.44 -12.75 -9.88
C THR A 290 -11.35 -13.56 -10.81
N VAL A 291 -10.88 -13.97 -11.99
CA VAL A 291 -11.67 -14.77 -12.93
C VAL A 291 -12.07 -16.12 -12.33
N ALA A 292 -11.12 -16.83 -11.72
CA ALA A 292 -11.41 -18.11 -11.05
C ALA A 292 -12.42 -17.94 -9.91
N SER A 293 -12.25 -16.88 -9.11
CA SER A 293 -13.15 -16.57 -8.00
C SER A 293 -14.57 -16.24 -8.47
N TYR A 294 -14.71 -15.45 -9.53
CA TYR A 294 -16.01 -15.12 -10.13
C TYR A 294 -16.69 -16.36 -10.71
N ALA A 295 -15.95 -17.25 -11.37
CA ALA A 295 -16.48 -18.51 -11.88
C ALA A 295 -17.03 -19.40 -10.75
N LEU A 296 -16.33 -19.49 -9.62
CA LEU A 296 -16.81 -20.25 -8.45
C LEU A 296 -18.10 -19.67 -7.86
N VAL A 297 -18.18 -18.34 -7.69
CA VAL A 297 -19.40 -17.70 -7.19
C VAL A 297 -20.55 -17.90 -8.18
N ALA A 298 -20.31 -17.79 -9.49
CA ALA A 298 -21.32 -18.01 -10.52
C ALA A 298 -21.89 -19.43 -10.48
N VAL A 299 -21.05 -20.46 -10.30
CA VAL A 299 -21.51 -21.86 -10.13
C VAL A 299 -22.43 -22.00 -8.91
N LYS A 300 -22.14 -21.30 -7.80
CA LYS A 300 -23.03 -21.33 -6.61
C LYS A 300 -24.38 -20.66 -6.84
N VAL A 301 -24.43 -19.59 -7.64
CA VAL A 301 -25.69 -18.98 -8.07
C VAL A 301 -26.49 -19.93 -8.93
N LEU A 302 -25.86 -20.57 -9.92
CA LEU A 302 -26.49 -21.54 -10.80
C LEU A 302 -27.01 -22.78 -10.06
N ALA A 303 -26.32 -23.19 -8.99
CA ALA A 303 -26.77 -24.28 -8.11
C ALA A 303 -27.88 -23.87 -7.13
N GLY A 304 -28.34 -22.61 -7.17
CA GLY A 304 -29.37 -22.06 -6.27
C GLY A 304 -28.92 -21.91 -4.82
N ALA A 305 -27.60 -21.98 -4.55
CA ALA A 305 -27.08 -21.86 -3.18
C ALA A 305 -27.13 -20.42 -2.64
N ILE A 306 -27.19 -19.45 -3.55
CA ILE A 306 -27.04 -18.01 -3.29
C ILE A 306 -27.87 -17.22 -4.30
N THR A 307 -28.41 -16.07 -3.90
CA THR A 307 -29.17 -15.17 -4.78
C THR A 307 -28.29 -14.44 -5.79
N VAL A 308 -28.91 -13.88 -6.83
CA VAL A 308 -28.21 -13.07 -7.85
C VAL A 308 -27.63 -11.79 -7.25
N GLY A 309 -28.27 -11.22 -6.22
CA GLY A 309 -27.72 -10.09 -5.47
C GLY A 309 -26.52 -10.48 -4.62
N ALA A 310 -26.59 -11.60 -3.90
CA ALA A 310 -25.45 -12.04 -3.09
C ALA A 310 -24.21 -12.39 -3.95
N PHE A 311 -24.37 -12.73 -5.23
CA PHE A 311 -23.25 -12.78 -6.19
C PHE A 311 -22.45 -11.47 -6.23
N THR A 312 -23.11 -10.31 -6.31
CA THR A 312 -22.40 -9.03 -6.39
C THR A 312 -21.63 -8.71 -5.11
N GLN A 313 -22.16 -9.10 -3.95
CA GLN A 313 -21.48 -8.96 -2.67
C GLN A 313 -20.22 -9.85 -2.61
N TYR A 314 -20.34 -11.14 -2.92
CA TYR A 314 -19.20 -12.05 -2.83
C TYR A 314 -18.15 -11.78 -3.90
N ALA A 315 -18.56 -11.52 -5.15
CA ALA A 315 -17.67 -11.16 -6.24
C ALA A 315 -16.95 -9.82 -5.97
N GLY A 316 -17.65 -8.84 -5.39
CA GLY A 316 -17.07 -7.58 -4.94
C GLY A 316 -16.10 -7.75 -3.77
N ALA A 317 -16.41 -8.62 -2.80
CA ALA A 317 -15.53 -8.92 -1.69
C ALA A 317 -14.25 -9.64 -2.14
N LEU A 318 -14.36 -10.59 -3.06
CA LEU A 318 -13.22 -11.31 -3.63
C LEU A 318 -12.32 -10.41 -4.49
N ALA A 319 -12.87 -9.35 -5.10
CA ALA A 319 -12.08 -8.34 -5.79
C ALA A 319 -11.31 -7.39 -4.85
N GLN A 320 -11.65 -7.35 -3.57
CA GLN A 320 -10.94 -6.56 -2.53
C GLN A 320 -9.81 -7.35 -1.85
N PHE A 321 -9.67 -8.64 -2.17
CA PHE A 321 -8.62 -9.53 -1.65
C PHE A 321 -7.30 -9.31 -2.39
#